data_AF-A0A7Z9LVE7-F1
#
_entry.id   AF-A0A7Z9LVE7-F1
#
_cell.length_a   1.000
_cell.length_b   1.000
_cell.length_c   1.000
_cell.angle_alpha   90.00
_cell.angle_beta   90.00
_cell.angle_gamma   90.00
#
_symmetry.space_group_name_H-M   'P 1'
#
loop_
_entity.id
_entity.type
_entity.pdbx_description
1 polymer ?
#
loop_
_entity_poly.entity_id
_entity_poly.type
_entity_poly.pdbx_seq_one_letter_code
_entity_poly.pdbx_strand_id
1 'polypeptide(L)'
;MTVLLLMVLGIFLFCYFVATRVWIKVDEQKNVSSSNDNSKGRRDFLYLSSISIGSIGTAAFIWPFLKSMNPAEDTLALGSTEVDLSKISVGQSKTVKWRGKPVFIRRRTV
;
A
#
# COMPACT_ATOMS: atom_id res chain seq x y z
N MET A 1 6.10 4.32 17.88
CA MET A 1 4.75 3.73 17.92
C MET A 1 3.64 4.77 17.94
N THR A 2 3.72 5.80 18.77
CA THR A 2 2.72 6.89 18.84
C THR A 2 2.56 7.70 17.55
N VAL A 3 3.67 8.05 16.87
CA VAL A 3 3.64 8.80 15.60
C VAL A 3 2.97 8.00 14.47
N LEU A 4 3.23 6.69 14.40
CA LEU A 4 2.61 5.79 13.42
C LEU A 4 1.10 5.70 13.66
N LEU A 5 0.68 5.60 14.93
CA LEU A 5 -0.73 5.52 15.31
C LEU A 5 -1.48 6.82 14.97
N LEU A 6 -0.86 7.99 15.19
CA LEU A 6 -1.44 9.29 14.81
C LEU A 6 -1.56 9.47 13.30
N MET A 7 -0.56 9.03 12.51
CA MET A 7 -0.66 9.08 11.05
C MET A 7 -1.79 8.19 10.52
N VAL A 8 -1.91 6.96 11.04
CA VAL A 8 -2.99 6.04 10.64
C VAL A 8 -4.36 6.62 11.00
N LEU A 9 -4.53 7.14 12.22
CA LEU A 9 -5.79 7.77 12.64
C LEU A 9 -6.15 9.00 11.78
N GLY A 10 -5.16 9.83 11.45
CA GLY A 10 -5.34 10.98 10.56
C GLY A 10 -5.80 10.57 9.17
N ILE A 11 -5.22 9.51 8.61
CA ILE A 11 -5.59 8.95 7.31
C ILE A 11 -7.03 8.40 7.35
N PHE A 12 -7.39 7.67 8.41
CA PHE A 12 -8.75 7.14 8.57
C PHE A 12 -9.80 8.25 8.72
N LEU A 13 -9.53 9.27 9.53
CA LEU A 13 -10.43 10.42 9.70
C LEU A 13 -10.58 11.22 8.41
N PHE A 14 -9.47 11.43 7.69
CA PHE A 14 -9.51 12.09 6.38
C PHE A 14 -10.34 11.29 5.37
N CYS A 15 -10.15 9.96 5.32
CA CYS A 15 -10.91 9.09 4.44
C CYS A 15 -12.42 9.09 4.78
N TYR A 16 -12.76 9.05 6.07
CA TYR A 16 -14.14 9.14 6.55
C TYR A 16 -14.80 10.49 6.22
N PHE A 17 -14.06 11.59 6.41
CA PHE A 17 -14.57 12.93 6.09
C PHE A 17 -14.81 13.11 4.59
N VAL A 18 -13.87 12.68 3.76
CA VAL A 18 -13.99 12.72 2.30
C VAL A 18 -15.15 11.83 1.85
N ALA A 19 -15.28 10.60 2.37
CA ALA A 19 -16.38 9.71 2.04
C ALA A 19 -17.76 10.30 2.39
N THR A 20 -17.88 10.91 3.58
CA THR A 20 -19.13 11.56 4.03
C THR A 20 -19.50 12.73 3.11
N ARG A 21 -18.53 13.58 2.76
CA ARG A 21 -18.76 14.73 1.87
C ARG A 21 -19.08 14.32 0.43
N VAL A 22 -18.42 13.28 -0.07
CA VAL A 22 -18.68 12.74 -1.41
C VAL A 22 -20.08 12.15 -1.47
N TRP A 23 -20.48 11.36 -0.48
CA TRP A 23 -21.80 10.72 -0.45
C TRP A 23 -22.95 11.74 -0.45
N ILE A 24 -22.84 12.79 0.36
CA ILE A 24 -23.81 13.91 0.39
C ILE A 24 -23.99 14.52 -1.00
N LYS A 25 -22.89 14.77 -1.71
CA LYS A 25 -22.92 15.42 -3.03
C LYS A 25 -23.48 14.51 -4.12
N VAL A 26 -23.27 13.20 -4.01
CA VAL A 26 -23.81 12.19 -4.93
C VAL A 26 -25.33 12.11 -4.83
N ASP A 27 -25.89 12.15 -3.61
CA ASP A 27 -27.33 12.11 -3.41
C ASP A 27 -28.04 13.34 -4.02
N GLU A 28 -27.44 14.51 -3.88
CA GLU A 28 -27.94 15.76 -4.49
C GLU A 28 -27.99 15.65 -6.03
N GLN A 29 -26.97 15.08 -6.66
CA GLN A 29 -26.94 14.86 -8.12
C GLN A 29 -27.97 13.84 -8.60
N LYS A 30 -28.25 12.81 -7.79
CA LYS A 30 -29.27 11.79 -8.10
C LYS A 30 -30.68 12.38 -8.12
N ASN A 31 -30.98 13.28 -7.19
CA ASN A 31 -32.25 14.01 -7.12
C ASN A 31 -32.43 14.99 -8.32
N VAL A 32 -31.35 15.60 -8.82
CA VAL A 32 -31.39 16.51 -9.99
C VAL A 32 -31.51 15.77 -11.33
N SER A 33 -31.07 14.52 -11.38
CA SER A 33 -31.10 13.70 -12.59
C SER A 33 -32.49 13.13 -12.88
N SER A 34 -33.23 12.75 -11.83
CA SER A 34 -34.57 12.17 -11.90
C SER A 34 -35.69 13.16 -12.29
N SER A 35 -35.41 14.46 -12.35
CA SER A 35 -36.40 15.51 -12.72
C SER A 35 -36.34 15.98 -14.18
N ASN A 36 -35.45 15.46 -15.02
CA ASN A 36 -35.23 16.00 -16.39
C ASN A 36 -35.00 14.88 -17.44
N ASP A 37 -36.06 14.27 -17.96
CA ASP A 37 -35.97 12.91 -18.50
C ASP A 37 -35.96 12.73 -20.03
N ASN A 38 -35.69 13.76 -20.86
CA ASN A 38 -35.70 13.55 -22.33
C ASN A 38 -34.54 14.14 -23.14
N SER A 39 -33.81 15.15 -22.65
CA SER A 39 -32.66 15.74 -23.37
C SER A 39 -31.29 15.35 -22.78
N LYS A 40 -31.28 14.51 -21.72
CA LYS A 40 -30.14 14.29 -20.83
C LYS A 40 -29.31 13.04 -21.14
N GLY A 41 -29.90 11.98 -21.70
CA GLY A 41 -29.25 10.67 -21.86
C GLY A 41 -27.89 10.67 -22.60
N ARG A 42 -27.71 11.47 -23.66
CA ARG A 42 -26.39 11.58 -24.33
C ARG A 42 -25.33 12.26 -23.47
N ARG A 43 -25.71 13.30 -22.73
CA ARG A 43 -24.78 14.03 -21.85
C ARG A 43 -24.45 13.18 -20.63
N ASP A 44 -25.43 12.50 -20.06
CA ASP A 44 -25.25 11.64 -18.89
C ASP A 44 -24.39 10.43 -19.24
N PHE A 45 -24.56 9.85 -20.44
CA PHE A 45 -23.68 8.79 -20.95
C PHE A 45 -22.23 9.27 -21.09
N LEU A 46 -22.00 10.43 -21.71
CA LEU A 46 -20.67 11.01 -21.86
C LEU A 46 -20.04 11.39 -20.51
N TYR A 47 -20.83 11.90 -19.58
CA TYR A 47 -20.38 12.19 -18.22
C TYR A 47 -19.99 10.92 -17.50
N LEU A 48 -20.86 9.91 -17.49
CA LEU A 48 -20.64 8.63 -16.81
C LEU A 48 -19.40 7.91 -17.37
N SER A 49 -19.27 7.83 -18.71
CA SER A 49 -18.11 7.19 -19.34
C SER A 49 -16.81 7.93 -19.00
N SER A 50 -16.83 9.26 -19.03
CA SER A 50 -15.64 10.07 -18.76
C SER A 50 -15.17 9.95 -17.31
N ILE A 51 -16.10 9.97 -16.34
CA ILE A 51 -15.75 9.81 -14.92
C ILE A 51 -15.29 8.38 -14.60
N SER A 52 -15.90 7.37 -15.22
CA SER A 52 -15.50 5.97 -15.02
C SER A 52 -14.09 5.73 -15.53
N ILE A 53 -13.78 6.17 -16.75
CA ILE A 53 -12.44 6.02 -17.32
C ILE A 53 -11.42 6.86 -16.54
N GLY A 54 -11.76 8.10 -16.17
CA GLY A 54 -10.89 8.98 -15.39
C GLY A 54 -10.55 8.44 -14.01
N SER A 55 -11.53 7.86 -13.31
CA SER A 55 -11.31 7.26 -11.97
C SER A 55 -10.43 6.00 -12.04
N ILE A 56 -10.67 5.12 -13.00
CA ILE A 56 -9.85 3.92 -13.22
C ILE A 56 -8.41 4.32 -13.58
N GLY A 57 -8.23 5.28 -14.49
CA GLY A 57 -6.90 5.77 -14.88
C GLY A 57 -6.13 6.37 -13.71
N THR A 58 -6.82 7.15 -12.85
CA THR A 58 -6.21 7.74 -11.65
C THR A 58 -5.79 6.66 -10.65
N ALA A 59 -6.64 5.66 -10.40
CA ALA A 59 -6.30 4.53 -9.52
C ALA A 59 -5.11 3.72 -10.04
N ALA A 60 -5.08 3.46 -11.34
CA ALA A 60 -3.98 2.75 -11.99
C ALA A 60 -2.65 3.52 -11.94
N PHE A 61 -2.70 4.85 -12.02
CA PHE A 61 -1.51 5.70 -11.92
C PHE A 61 -0.96 5.79 -10.49
N ILE A 62 -1.82 5.81 -9.48
CA ILE A 62 -1.39 5.88 -8.06
C ILE A 62 -0.76 4.56 -7.61
N TRP A 63 -1.21 3.43 -8.13
CA TRP A 63 -0.74 2.09 -7.74
C TRP A 63 0.78 1.87 -7.80
N PRO A 64 1.49 2.21 -8.90
CA PRO A 64 2.95 2.07 -8.96
C PRO A 64 3.70 2.99 -8.00
N PHE A 65 3.18 4.20 -7.72
CA PHE A 65 3.77 5.09 -6.71
C PHE A 65 3.68 4.49 -5.31
N LEU A 66 2.53 3.91 -4.97
CA LEU A 66 2.36 3.22 -3.69
C LEU A 66 3.28 2.00 -3.59
N LYS A 67 3.42 1.22 -4.67
CA LYS A 67 4.38 0.10 -4.72
C LYS A 67 5.84 0.55 -4.64
N SER A 68 6.19 1.71 -5.19
CA SER A 68 7.56 2.26 -5.12
C SER A 68 7.98 2.63 -3.70
N MET A 69 7.03 2.85 -2.78
CA MET A 69 7.32 3.11 -1.37
C MET A 69 7.52 1.82 -0.56
N ASN A 70 7.18 0.64 -1.12
CA ASN A 70 7.46 -0.64 -0.51
C ASN A 70 8.96 -0.99 -0.63
N PRO A 71 9.61 -1.57 0.39
CA PRO A 71 11.01 -2.00 0.31
C PRO A 71 11.31 -2.81 -0.96
N ALA A 72 12.39 -2.44 -1.64
CA ALA A 72 12.82 -3.07 -2.89
C ALA A 72 13.07 -4.57 -2.71
N GLU A 73 12.81 -5.36 -3.75
CA GLU A 73 12.87 -6.82 -3.69
C GLU A 73 14.25 -7.36 -3.29
N ASP A 74 15.33 -6.62 -3.58
CA ASP A 74 16.69 -6.94 -3.12
C ASP A 74 16.79 -6.98 -1.57
N THR A 75 16.04 -6.13 -0.86
CA THR A 75 15.98 -6.14 0.61
C THR A 75 15.10 -7.26 1.19
N LEU A 76 14.17 -7.79 0.38
CA LEU A 76 13.37 -8.97 0.73
C LEU A 76 14.16 -10.26 0.44
N ALA A 77 14.92 -10.29 -0.66
CA ALA A 77 15.83 -11.37 -1.01
C ALA A 77 16.98 -11.51 0.00
N LEU A 78 17.50 -10.39 0.54
CA LEU A 78 18.41 -10.38 1.69
C LEU A 78 17.79 -10.91 3.01
N GLY A 79 16.51 -11.28 3.01
CA GLY A 79 15.80 -11.84 4.16
C GLY A 79 16.29 -13.23 4.56
N SER A 80 16.76 -14.04 3.60
CA SER A 80 17.32 -15.37 3.86
C SER A 80 18.82 -15.38 3.59
N THR A 81 19.61 -15.95 4.49
CA THR A 81 21.05 -16.19 4.27
C THR A 81 21.34 -17.62 4.70
N GLU A 82 21.67 -18.46 3.74
CA GLU A 82 22.11 -19.83 4.01
C GLU A 82 23.56 -19.81 4.48
N VAL A 83 23.81 -20.35 5.68
CA VAL A 83 25.16 -20.46 6.24
C VAL A 83 25.49 -21.94 6.39
N ASP A 84 26.47 -22.41 5.62
CA ASP A 84 27.02 -23.76 5.76
C ASP A 84 27.76 -23.91 7.11
N LEU A 85 27.24 -24.81 7.95
CA LEU A 85 27.71 -25.10 9.30
C LEU A 85 28.79 -26.21 9.34
N SER A 86 28.99 -26.93 8.24
CA SER A 86 29.92 -28.09 8.19
C SER A 86 31.38 -27.70 8.44
N LYS A 87 31.75 -26.46 8.10
CA LYS A 87 33.11 -25.92 8.25
C LYS A 87 33.42 -25.34 9.63
N ILE A 88 32.47 -25.34 10.57
CA ILE A 88 32.66 -24.75 11.91
C ILE A 88 33.07 -25.85 12.89
N SER A 89 34.32 -25.77 13.38
CA SER A 89 34.84 -26.69 14.40
C SER A 89 34.15 -26.48 15.76
N VAL A 90 34.11 -27.54 16.58
CA VAL A 90 33.53 -27.47 17.93
C VAL A 90 34.29 -26.43 18.77
N GLY A 91 33.56 -25.49 19.38
CA GLY A 91 34.14 -24.39 20.16
C GLY A 91 34.42 -23.10 19.38
N GLN A 92 34.36 -23.11 18.04
CA GLN A 92 34.53 -21.90 17.23
C GLN A 92 33.25 -21.05 17.11
N SER A 93 33.48 -19.75 16.92
CA SER A 93 32.47 -18.71 16.72
C SER A 93 32.69 -18.07 15.36
N LYS A 94 31.65 -18.02 14.52
CA LYS A 94 31.69 -17.36 13.21
C LYS A 94 30.67 -16.21 13.20
N THR A 95 31.12 -15.04 12.76
CA THR A 95 30.27 -13.86 12.59
C THR A 95 29.87 -13.72 11.12
N VAL A 96 28.57 -13.69 10.85
CA VAL A 96 28.01 -13.48 9.51
C VAL A 96 27.19 -12.19 9.53
N LYS A 97 27.20 -11.41 8.45
CA LYS A 97 26.35 -10.22 8.34
C LYS A 97 24.99 -10.62 7.77
N TRP A 98 23.90 -10.29 8.47
CA TRP A 98 22.52 -10.47 8.00
C TRP A 98 21.77 -9.13 8.14
N ARG A 99 21.18 -8.65 7.04
CA ARG A 99 20.48 -7.35 6.97
C ARG A 99 21.29 -6.18 7.56
N GLY A 100 22.61 -6.16 7.34
CA GLY A 100 23.53 -5.13 7.86
C GLY A 100 23.84 -5.24 9.36
N LYS A 101 23.28 -6.22 10.08
CA LYS A 101 23.58 -6.50 11.49
C LYS A 101 24.49 -7.73 11.61
N PRO A 102 25.49 -7.73 12.51
CA PRO A 102 26.29 -8.91 12.76
C PRO A 102 25.48 -9.97 13.52
N VAL A 103 25.49 -11.21 13.03
CA VAL A 103 24.90 -12.40 13.67
C VAL A 103 26.04 -13.32 14.08
N PHE A 104 26.03 -13.72 15.36
CA PHE A 104 27.06 -14.58 15.95
C PHE A 104 26.57 -16.02 16.04
N ILE A 105 27.27 -16.94 15.38
CA ILE A 105 26.95 -18.37 15.38
C ILE A 105 28.06 -19.09 16.15
N ARG A 106 27.72 -19.75 17.26
CA ARG A 106 28.66 -20.52 18.09
C ARG A 106 28.25 -21.98 18.13
N ARG A 107 29.15 -22.87 17.73
CA ARG A 107 28.96 -24.32 17.88
C ARG A 107 29.35 -24.73 19.30
N ARG A 108 28.36 -24.96 20.16
CA ARG A 108 28.56 -25.36 21.56
C ARG A 108 29.16 -26.77 21.64
N THR A 109 30.09 -26.95 22.56
CA THR A 109 30.49 -28.26 23.08
C THR A 109 29.51 -28.61 24.20
N VAL A 110 29.09 -29.87 24.24
CA VAL A 110 28.40 -30.45 25.41
C VAL A 110 29.45 -31.16 26.25
#